data_AF-A0A8J3BI44-F1
#
_entry.id   AF-A0A8J3BI44-F1
#
_cell.length_a   1.000
_cell.length_b   1.000
_cell.length_c   1.000
_cell.angle_alpha   90.00
_cell.angle_beta   90.00
_cell.angle_gamma   90.00
#
_symmetry.space_group_name_H-M   'P 1'
#
loop_
_entity.id
_entity.type
_entity.pdbx_description
1 polymer ?
#
loop_
_entity_poly.entity_id
_entity_poly.type
_entity_poly.pdbx_seq_one_letter_code
_entity_poly.pdbx_strand_id
1 'polypeptide(L)'
;MAVDPWTPGPRRTEIRVDPAGLRAFAREVRTENEATLRPHARTVLADFGQGVPFGAHARSRAVAAAQDRYRHAMVRAIDTLHAYVADADTLATAAERIAAAYGATDAAAAAHAADVAATLAAALAQVPAGPGPTR
;
A
#
# COMPACT_ATOMS: atom_id res chain seq x y z
N MET A 1 41.53 -26.17 -4.72
CA MET A 1 40.13 -26.40 -4.33
C MET A 1 39.25 -26.05 -5.52
N ALA A 2 38.71 -27.05 -6.20
CA ALA A 2 37.76 -26.85 -7.29
C ALA A 2 36.38 -26.58 -6.68
N VAL A 3 35.79 -25.44 -7.00
CA VAL A 3 34.38 -25.14 -6.70
C VAL A 3 33.54 -25.91 -7.70
N ASP A 4 32.76 -26.86 -7.20
CA ASP A 4 31.84 -27.67 -7.99
C ASP A 4 30.71 -26.76 -8.53
N PRO A 5 30.55 -26.60 -9.85
CA PRO A 5 29.56 -25.67 -10.42
C PRO A 5 28.10 -26.09 -10.19
N TRP A 6 27.86 -27.24 -9.55
CA TRP A 6 26.55 -27.84 -9.40
C TRP A 6 26.01 -27.89 -7.97
N THR A 7 26.63 -27.20 -6.99
CA THR A 7 25.98 -27.06 -5.68
C THR A 7 24.68 -26.27 -5.84
N PRO A 8 23.49 -26.85 -5.57
CA PRO A 8 22.26 -26.08 -5.56
C PRO A 8 22.41 -25.00 -4.49
N GLY A 9 22.46 -23.75 -4.94
CA GLY A 9 22.49 -22.57 -4.07
C GLY A 9 21.31 -22.59 -3.10
N PRO A 10 21.36 -21.77 -2.02
CA PRO A 10 20.30 -21.73 -1.03
C PRO A 10 18.94 -21.59 -1.72
N ARG A 11 18.02 -22.51 -1.41
CA ARG A 11 16.66 -22.52 -1.96
C ARG A 11 16.06 -21.14 -1.68
N ARG A 12 15.91 -20.33 -2.73
CA ARG A 12 15.24 -19.04 -2.63
C ARG A 12 13.82 -19.33 -2.19
N THR A 13 13.48 -18.97 -0.96
CA THR A 13 12.10 -18.99 -0.50
C THR A 13 11.34 -18.06 -1.43
N GLU A 14 10.44 -18.62 -2.23
CA GLU A 14 9.68 -17.87 -3.21
C GLU A 14 8.76 -16.91 -2.45
N ILE A 15 9.09 -15.62 -2.48
CA ILE A 15 8.27 -14.59 -1.84
C ILE A 15 7.08 -14.36 -2.77
N ARG A 16 5.97 -15.05 -2.49
CA ARG A 16 4.72 -14.88 -3.22
C ARG A 16 4.01 -13.63 -2.72
N VAL A 17 4.27 -12.50 -3.36
CA VAL A 17 3.50 -11.28 -3.13
C VAL A 17 2.25 -11.31 -3.99
N ASP A 18 1.15 -10.80 -3.46
CA ASP A 18 -0.09 -10.56 -4.21
C ASP A 18 -0.26 -9.03 -4.46
N PRO A 19 0.24 -8.51 -5.59
CA PRO A 19 0.08 -7.10 -5.95
C PRO A 19 -1.39 -6.70 -6.16
N ALA A 20 -2.25 -7.65 -6.54
CA ALA A 20 -3.67 -7.37 -6.74
C ALA A 20 -4.37 -7.13 -5.41
N GLY A 21 -4.08 -7.95 -4.39
CA GLY A 21 -4.54 -7.76 -3.02
C GLY A 21 -4.08 -6.42 -2.43
N LEU A 22 -2.82 -6.03 -2.65
CA LEU A 22 -2.30 -4.73 -2.19
C LEU A 22 -3.02 -3.53 -2.85
N ARG A 23 -3.30 -3.62 -4.16
CA ARG A 23 -4.09 -2.59 -4.88
C ARG A 23 -5.54 -2.55 -4.41
N ALA A 24 -6.14 -3.71 -4.14
CA ALA A 24 -7.49 -3.80 -3.63
C ALA A 24 -7.62 -3.16 -2.24
N PHE A 25 -6.70 -3.49 -1.33
CA PHE A 25 -6.60 -2.87 -0.02
C PHE A 25 -6.46 -1.34 -0.11
N ALA A 26 -5.52 -0.84 -0.93
CA ALA A 26 -5.33 0.60 -1.09
C ALA A 26 -6.59 1.31 -1.59
N ARG A 27 -7.31 0.69 -2.54
CA ARG A 27 -8.59 1.20 -3.04
C ARG A 27 -9.66 1.21 -1.96
N GLU A 28 -9.83 0.12 -1.22
CA GLU A 28 -10.82 0.00 -0.15
C GLU A 28 -10.59 1.05 0.94
N VAL A 29 -9.34 1.23 1.38
CA VAL A 29 -8.98 2.27 2.36
C VAL A 29 -9.35 3.66 1.86
N ARG A 30 -9.05 3.99 0.60
CA ARG A 30 -9.43 5.30 0.03
C ARG A 30 -10.93 5.47 -0.09
N THR A 31 -11.64 4.43 -0.53
CA THR A 31 -13.10 4.44 -0.60
C THR A 31 -13.71 4.68 0.77
N GLU A 32 -13.25 3.99 1.81
CA GLU A 32 -13.71 4.18 3.18
C GLU A 32 -13.40 5.60 3.70
N ASN A 33 -12.17 6.09 3.45
CA ASN A 33 -11.77 7.44 3.81
C ASN A 33 -12.67 8.51 3.16
N GLU A 34 -13.00 8.34 1.88
CA GLU A 34 -13.80 9.28 1.10
C GLU A 34 -15.30 9.21 1.39
N ALA A 35 -15.83 7.98 1.54
CA ALA A 35 -17.26 7.75 1.74
C ALA A 35 -17.70 7.98 3.19
N THR A 36 -16.84 7.64 4.16
CA THR A 36 -17.25 7.59 5.57
C THR A 36 -16.50 8.63 6.39
N LEU A 37 -15.18 8.51 6.45
CA LEU A 37 -14.39 9.19 7.49
C LEU A 37 -14.27 10.69 7.24
N ARG A 38 -13.98 11.13 6.01
CA ARG A 38 -13.91 12.56 5.68
C ARG A 38 -15.26 13.27 5.81
N PRO A 39 -16.39 12.72 5.33
CA PRO A 39 -17.70 13.31 5.59
C PRO A 39 -18.04 13.42 7.07
N HIS A 40 -17.82 12.36 7.86
CA HIS A 40 -18.08 12.40 9.30
C HIS A 40 -17.19 13.42 10.02
N ALA A 41 -15.90 13.49 9.66
CA ALA A 41 -14.99 14.49 10.20
C ALA A 41 -15.49 15.92 9.94
N ARG A 42 -15.96 16.19 8.70
CA ARG A 42 -16.53 17.50 8.34
C ARG A 42 -17.80 17.82 9.12
N THR A 43 -18.69 16.86 9.30
CA THR A 43 -19.92 17.04 10.10
C THR A 43 -19.58 17.37 11.55
N VAL A 44 -18.67 16.61 12.17
CA VAL A 44 -18.22 16.86 13.55
C VAL A 44 -17.58 18.24 13.68
N LEU A 45 -16.81 18.68 12.67
CA LEU A 45 -16.20 20.02 12.65
C LEU A 45 -17.26 21.12 12.52
N ALA A 46 -18.28 20.90 11.68
CA ALA A 46 -19.37 21.84 11.47
C ALA A 46 -20.22 22.02 12.73
N ASP A 47 -20.52 20.90 13.41
CA ASP A 47 -21.22 20.90 14.71
C ASP A 47 -20.39 21.61 15.78
N PHE A 48 -19.07 21.42 15.78
CA PHE A 48 -18.16 22.15 16.68
C PHE A 48 -18.16 23.66 16.42
N GLY A 49 -18.29 24.10 15.16
CA GLY A 49 -18.40 25.52 14.80
C GLY A 49 -19.58 26.23 15.49
N GLN A 50 -20.58 25.47 15.97
CA GLN A 50 -21.72 26.00 16.72
C GLN A 50 -21.41 26.26 18.21
N GLY A 51 -20.24 25.85 18.71
CA GLY A 51 -19.79 26.07 20.08
C GLY A 51 -20.26 25.02 21.08
N VAL A 52 -20.11 25.31 22.38
CA VAL A 52 -20.48 24.37 23.45
C VAL A 52 -22.01 24.42 23.67
N PRO A 53 -22.74 23.29 23.56
CA PRO A 53 -24.21 23.31 23.53
C PRO A 53 -24.87 23.54 24.90
N PHE A 54 -24.09 23.64 25.98
CA PHE A 54 -24.60 23.77 27.35
C PHE A 54 -23.96 24.94 28.09
N GLY A 55 -24.68 25.45 29.09
CA GLY A 55 -24.14 26.45 30.02
C GLY A 55 -24.02 27.86 29.45
N ALA A 56 -24.67 28.17 28.33
CA ALA A 56 -24.57 29.48 27.66
C ALA A 56 -24.89 30.69 28.58
N HIS A 57 -25.76 30.49 29.57
CA HIS A 57 -26.17 31.54 30.52
C HIS A 57 -25.67 31.29 31.95
N ALA A 58 -24.81 30.28 32.16
CA ALA A 58 -24.38 29.89 33.49
C ALA A 58 -23.27 30.83 34.00
N ARG A 59 -23.50 31.47 35.14
CA ARG A 59 -22.49 32.30 35.85
C ARG A 59 -21.57 31.49 36.77
N SER A 60 -21.65 30.16 36.72
CA SER A 60 -20.87 29.27 37.58
C SER A 60 -19.48 29.01 37.02
N ARG A 61 -18.45 29.20 37.85
CA ARG A 61 -17.05 28.83 37.49
C ARG A 61 -16.90 27.36 37.14
N ALA A 62 -17.67 26.48 37.77
CA ALA A 62 -17.64 25.04 37.46
C ALA A 62 -18.17 24.75 36.05
N VAL A 63 -19.20 25.47 35.60
CA VAL A 63 -19.74 25.32 34.24
C VAL A 63 -18.75 25.84 33.21
N ALA A 64 -18.10 26.98 33.48
CA ALA A 64 -17.04 27.49 32.60
C ALA A 64 -15.87 26.50 32.46
N ALA A 65 -15.42 25.89 33.56
CA ALA A 65 -14.38 24.86 33.54
C ALA A 65 -14.80 23.60 32.77
N ALA A 66 -16.07 23.18 32.89
CA ALA A 66 -16.61 22.07 32.12
C ALA A 66 -16.67 22.37 30.61
N GLN A 67 -17.08 23.59 30.22
CA GLN A 67 -17.08 24.04 28.83
C GLN A 67 -15.68 24.05 28.22
N ASP A 68 -14.69 24.53 28.97
CA ASP A 68 -13.29 24.55 28.52
C ASP A 68 -12.73 23.13 28.34
N ARG A 69 -13.00 22.25 29.31
CA ARG A 69 -12.58 20.84 29.21
C ARG A 69 -13.26 20.11 28.06
N TYR A 70 -14.54 20.39 27.81
CA TYR A 70 -15.25 19.87 26.65
C TYR A 70 -14.61 20.34 25.34
N ARG A 71 -14.29 21.64 25.22
CA ARG A 71 -13.61 22.20 24.04
C ARG A 71 -12.26 21.53 23.80
N HIS A 72 -11.44 21.35 24.84
CA HIS A 72 -10.17 20.65 24.73
C HIS A 72 -10.32 19.19 24.29
N ALA A 73 -11.32 18.47 24.83
CA ALA A 73 -11.59 17.09 24.41
C ALA A 73 -12.01 17.01 22.94
N MET A 74 -12.84 17.96 22.48
CA MET A 74 -13.28 18.03 21.09
C MET A 74 -12.14 18.32 20.11
N VAL A 75 -11.28 19.30 20.42
CA VAL A 75 -10.09 19.60 19.60
C VAL A 75 -9.21 18.36 19.45
N ARG A 76 -8.91 17.67 20.57
CA ARG A 76 -8.11 16.44 20.54
C ARG A 76 -8.75 15.33 19.71
N ALA A 77 -10.07 15.17 19.80
CA ALA A 77 -10.79 14.16 19.02
C ALA A 77 -10.70 14.44 17.52
N ILE A 78 -10.85 15.70 17.11
CA ILE A 78 -10.72 16.13 15.71
C ILE A 78 -9.29 15.89 15.20
N ASP A 79 -8.28 16.30 15.97
CA ASP A 79 -6.88 16.11 15.59
C ASP A 79 -6.55 14.62 15.40
N THR A 80 -7.07 13.77 16.29
CA THR A 80 -6.91 12.32 16.21
C THR A 80 -7.59 11.75 14.97
N LEU A 81 -8.80 12.22 14.63
CA LEU A 81 -9.52 11.77 13.45
C LEU A 81 -8.79 12.19 12.16
N HIS A 82 -8.26 13.42 12.10
CA HIS A 82 -7.45 13.88 10.97
C HIS A 82 -6.16 13.08 10.81
N ALA A 83 -5.45 12.80 11.90
CA ALA A 83 -4.25 11.97 11.88
C ALA A 83 -4.57 10.56 11.35
N TYR A 84 -5.65 9.95 11.84
CA TYR A 84 -6.09 8.64 11.39
C TYR A 84 -6.35 8.58 9.87
N VAL A 85 -7.07 9.58 9.33
CA VAL A 85 -7.33 9.65 7.88
C VAL A 85 -6.03 9.81 7.08
N ALA A 86 -5.11 10.65 7.56
CA ALA A 86 -3.82 10.88 6.90
C ALA A 86 -2.92 9.63 6.92
N ASP A 87 -2.90 8.91 8.03
CA ASP A 87 -2.15 7.67 8.19
C ASP A 87 -2.72 6.57 7.28
N ALA A 88 -4.05 6.48 7.17
CA ALA A 88 -4.72 5.55 6.27
C ALA A 88 -4.38 5.84 4.79
N ASP A 89 -4.39 7.10 4.37
CA ASP A 89 -3.98 7.50 3.00
C ASP A 89 -2.50 7.19 2.73
N THR A 90 -1.64 7.37 3.74
CA THR A 90 -0.21 7.04 3.67
C THR A 90 -0.01 5.53 3.48
N LEU A 91 -0.75 4.71 4.24
CA LEU A 91 -0.69 3.26 4.14
C LEU A 91 -1.19 2.76 2.78
N ALA A 92 -2.29 3.32 2.27
CA ALA A 92 -2.81 3.01 0.93
C ALA A 92 -1.77 3.35 -0.16
N THR A 93 -1.11 4.51 -0.05
CA THR A 93 -0.06 4.93 -0.97
C THR A 93 1.16 4.01 -0.92
N ALA A 94 1.56 3.57 0.28
CA ALA A 94 2.64 2.61 0.44
C ALA A 94 2.30 1.27 -0.22
N ALA A 95 1.08 0.75 -0.01
CA ALA A 95 0.62 -0.49 -0.63
C ALA A 95 0.64 -0.43 -2.16
N GLU A 96 0.22 0.69 -2.76
CA GLU A 96 0.30 0.88 -4.22
C GLU A 96 1.73 0.92 -4.74
N ARG A 97 2.63 1.62 -4.04
CA ARG A 97 4.05 1.67 -4.41
C ARG A 97 4.68 0.29 -4.39
N ILE A 98 4.37 -0.51 -3.38
CA ILE A 98 4.83 -1.90 -3.28
C ILE A 98 4.26 -2.71 -4.45
N ALA A 99 2.95 -2.64 -4.71
CA ALA A 99 2.33 -3.36 -5.81
C ALA A 99 2.85 -2.95 -7.20
N ALA A 100 3.23 -1.69 -7.38
CA ALA A 100 3.85 -1.19 -8.60
C ALA A 100 5.29 -1.73 -8.77
N ALA A 101 6.08 -1.71 -7.70
CA ALA A 101 7.45 -2.23 -7.71
C ALA A 101 7.50 -3.73 -8.04
N TYR A 102 6.61 -4.53 -7.45
CA TYR A 102 6.50 -5.96 -7.77
C TYR A 102 6.05 -6.17 -9.22
N GLY A 103 5.02 -5.46 -9.68
CA GLY A 103 4.56 -5.58 -11.07
C GLY A 103 5.64 -5.21 -12.10
N ALA A 104 6.45 -4.20 -11.83
CA ALA A 104 7.57 -3.82 -12.69
C ALA A 104 8.68 -4.88 -12.71
N THR A 105 8.97 -5.48 -11.55
CA THR A 105 9.97 -6.55 -11.43
C THR A 105 9.54 -7.80 -12.19
N ASP A 106 8.27 -8.21 -12.05
CA ASP A 106 7.72 -9.37 -12.76
C ASP A 106 7.71 -9.16 -14.27
N ALA A 107 7.34 -7.96 -14.74
CA ALA A 107 7.37 -7.62 -16.16
C ALA A 107 8.79 -7.67 -16.74
N ALA A 108 9.79 -7.15 -16.01
CA ALA A 108 11.19 -7.21 -16.41
C ALA A 108 11.71 -8.66 -16.44
N ALA A 109 11.36 -9.47 -15.45
CA ALA A 109 11.72 -10.89 -15.41
C ALA A 109 11.12 -11.67 -16.59
N ALA A 110 9.85 -11.42 -16.93
CA ALA A 110 9.19 -12.04 -18.07
C ALA A 110 9.86 -11.64 -19.41
N ALA A 111 10.23 -10.37 -19.57
CA ALA A 111 10.95 -9.90 -20.75
C ALA A 111 12.32 -10.59 -20.91
N HIS A 112 13.10 -10.65 -19.83
CA HIS A 112 14.39 -11.35 -19.85
C HIS A 112 14.25 -12.85 -20.13
N ALA A 113 13.22 -13.50 -19.61
CA ALA A 113 12.96 -14.91 -19.91
C ALA A 113 12.64 -15.13 -21.40
N ALA A 114 11.87 -14.22 -22.01
CA ALA A 114 11.58 -14.25 -23.44
C ALA A 114 12.85 -14.04 -24.28
N ASP A 115 13.72 -13.09 -23.90
CA ASP A 115 14.99 -12.83 -24.59
C ASP A 115 15.94 -14.04 -24.53
N VAL A 116 16.05 -14.69 -23.37
CA VAL A 116 16.86 -15.90 -23.20
C VAL A 116 16.29 -17.03 -24.05
N ALA A 117 14.97 -17.23 -24.06
CA ALA A 117 14.33 -18.25 -24.89
C ALA A 117 14.56 -18.00 -26.39
N ALA A 118 14.45 -16.74 -26.84
CA ALA A 118 14.72 -16.35 -28.21
C ALA A 118 16.19 -16.56 -28.61
N THR A 119 17.13 -16.18 -27.72
CA THR A 119 18.57 -16.39 -27.91
C THR A 119 18.90 -17.87 -28.02
N LEU A 120 18.31 -18.70 -27.15
CA LEU A 120 18.48 -20.15 -27.20
C LEU A 120 17.91 -20.75 -28.49
N ALA A 121 16.71 -20.33 -28.92
CA ALA A 121 16.11 -20.78 -30.16
C ALA A 121 16.98 -20.41 -31.38
N ALA A 122 17.53 -19.20 -31.40
CA ALA A 122 18.46 -18.77 -32.45
C ALA A 122 19.76 -19.59 -32.47
N ALA A 123 20.33 -19.89 -31.30
CA ALA A 123 21.51 -20.74 -31.18
C ALA A 123 21.25 -22.17 -31.69
N LEU A 124 20.10 -22.75 -31.34
CA LEU A 124 19.70 -24.08 -31.80
C LEU A 124 19.48 -24.13 -33.32
N ALA A 125 18.96 -23.07 -33.93
CA ALA A 125 18.78 -22.97 -35.38
C ALA A 125 20.11 -22.89 -36.15
N GLN A 126 21.20 -22.49 -35.50
CA GLN A 126 22.54 -22.45 -36.08
C GLN A 126 23.30 -23.77 -35.94
N VAL A 127 22.75 -24.76 -35.21
CA VAL A 127 23.35 -26.09 -35.10
C VAL A 127 23.15 -26.81 -36.45
N PRO A 128 24.22 -27.06 -37.22
CA PRO A 128 24.08 -27.81 -38.47
C PRO A 128 23.60 -29.23 -38.15
N ALA A 129 22.71 -29.77 -39.00
CA ALA A 129 22.42 -31.20 -38.99
C ALA A 129 23.75 -31.94 -39.15
N GLY A 130 24.17 -32.67 -38.12
CA GLY A 130 25.42 -33.42 -38.13
C GLY A 130 25.50 -34.31 -39.38
N PRO A 131 26.71 -34.61 -39.88
CA PRO A 131 26.89 -35.40 -41.09
C PRO A 131 26.09 -36.71 -40.99
N GLY A 132 25.13 -36.88 -41.89
CA GLY A 132 24.32 -38.10 -41.97
C GLY A 132 25.24 -39.32 -42.17
N PRO A 133 24.86 -40.51 -41.65
CA PRO A 133 25.72 -41.68 -41.69
C PRO A 133 26.12 -42.00 -43.13
N THR A 134 27.40 -41.88 -43.44
CA THR A 134 27.98 -42.31 -44.72
C THR A 134 27.79 -43.81 -44.84
N ARG A 135 27.09 -44.22 -45.91
CA ARG A 135 26.78 -45.61 -46.23
C ARG A 135 27.73 -46.14 -47.29
#